data_AF-A0A7X7GZT5-F1
#
_entry.id   AF-A0A7X7GZT5-F1
#
_cell.length_a   1.000
_cell.length_b   1.000
_cell.length_c   1.000
_cell.angle_alpha   90.00
_cell.angle_beta   90.00
_cell.angle_gamma   90.00
#
_symmetry.space_group_name_H-M   'P 1'
#
loop_
_entity.id
_entity.type
_entity.pdbx_description
1 polymer ?
#
loop_
_entity_poly.entity_id
_entity_poly.type
_entity_poly.pdbx_seq_one_letter_code
_entity_poly.pdbx_strand_id
1 'polypeptide(L)'
;TCDGVYQFCFGERTNVVPDKATAVIDGKFKERFYKFLQDNDYSGSVKELDNGTIEVTVNGKSAHAMEPEKGLNAGFVLVEFLHKITNNKLVHFIHKYLSFDTRLTKTNLNYTHEVMGDLTCNVGVCRYENEEVKLLLNFRYPLNTDVEKMTRVLSEKAQEFGLTYKVISDSKPHYVDPESELVRTLHQAYIKYTNDTETPIMTIGGGTYARSFKNAVAFGPEFPNKEALIHQPNEYAILEDLFLATAIYAEAIYNLTR
;
A
#
# COMPACT_ATOMS: atom_id res chain seq x y z
N THR A 1 13.43 -17.04 25.15
CA THR A 1 14.87 -16.84 24.81
C THR A 1 14.92 -16.10 23.51
N CYS A 2 15.28 -14.81 23.52
CA CYS A 2 15.23 -13.97 22.33
C CYS A 2 16.23 -14.48 21.28
N ASP A 3 15.73 -14.93 20.13
CA ASP A 3 16.49 -15.48 19.00
C ASP A 3 17.26 -14.39 18.23
N GLY A 4 17.98 -13.52 18.95
CA GLY A 4 18.86 -12.48 18.38
C GLY A 4 18.17 -11.25 17.79
N VAL A 5 16.83 -11.14 17.89
CA VAL A 5 16.04 -9.95 17.49
C VAL A 5 15.25 -9.45 18.69
N TYR A 6 15.56 -8.24 19.15
CA TYR A 6 14.96 -7.60 20.32
C TYR A 6 13.83 -6.66 19.95
N GLN A 7 14.00 -5.94 18.84
CA GLN A 7 13.02 -5.01 18.30
C GLN A 7 13.02 -5.11 16.78
N PHE A 8 11.84 -4.95 16.18
CA PHE A 8 11.69 -4.86 14.73
C PHE A 8 10.52 -3.95 14.38
N CYS A 9 10.77 -2.89 13.61
CA CYS A 9 9.74 -1.93 13.26
C CYS A 9 9.93 -1.36 11.86
N PHE A 10 8.81 -1.06 11.22
CA PHE A 10 8.77 -0.33 9.97
C PHE A 10 7.40 0.34 9.78
N GLY A 11 7.40 1.44 9.04
CA GLY A 11 6.20 2.15 8.58
C GLY A 11 5.40 2.85 9.69
N GLU A 12 4.72 3.93 9.33
CA GLU A 12 3.91 4.73 10.27
C GLU A 12 2.42 4.74 9.91
N ARG A 13 2.11 4.56 8.62
CA ARG A 13 0.76 4.65 8.08
C ARG A 13 0.46 3.42 7.23
N THR A 14 -0.76 2.90 7.34
CA THR A 14 -1.17 1.70 6.58
C THR A 14 -1.33 1.97 5.09
N ASN A 15 -1.58 3.22 4.69
CA ASN A 15 -1.80 3.61 3.29
C ASN A 15 -0.50 4.01 2.55
N VAL A 16 0.68 3.80 3.13
CA VAL A 16 1.98 4.11 2.52
C VAL A 16 2.89 2.88 2.60
N VAL A 17 3.64 2.60 1.54
CA VAL A 17 4.70 1.58 1.56
C VAL A 17 5.86 2.09 2.43
N PRO A 18 6.30 1.35 3.46
CA PRO A 18 7.42 1.74 4.33
C PRO A 18 8.73 1.85 3.56
N ASP A 19 9.34 3.04 3.56
CA ASP A 19 10.67 3.30 2.99
C ASP A 19 11.81 3.19 4.01
N LYS A 20 11.49 2.89 5.27
CA LYS A 20 12.49 2.66 6.32
C LYS A 20 12.05 1.54 7.24
N ALA A 21 12.99 0.68 7.58
CA ALA A 21 12.83 -0.38 8.57
C ALA A 21 14.05 -0.45 9.48
N THR A 22 13.82 -0.74 10.75
CA THR A 22 14.88 -0.88 11.75
C THR A 22 14.68 -2.13 12.59
N ALA A 23 15.78 -2.73 13.03
CA ALA A 23 15.77 -3.82 14.00
C ALA A 23 16.93 -3.70 14.98
N VAL A 24 16.70 -4.07 16.23
CA VAL A 24 17.75 -4.22 17.23
C VAL A 24 18.10 -5.71 17.32
N ILE A 25 19.35 -6.05 17.00
CA ILE A 25 19.84 -7.42 16.92
C ILE A 25 21.18 -7.61 17.64
N ASP A 26 21.60 -8.86 17.81
CA ASP A 26 22.92 -9.20 18.36
C ASP A 26 24.06 -8.70 17.45
N GLY A 27 25.06 -8.03 18.04
CA GLY A 27 26.16 -7.40 17.33
C GLY A 27 27.01 -8.37 16.50
N LYS A 28 26.98 -9.68 16.80
CA LYS A 28 27.68 -10.69 16.00
C LYS A 28 27.21 -10.78 14.54
N PHE A 29 26.03 -10.22 14.24
CA PHE A 29 25.46 -10.23 12.89
C PHE A 29 25.87 -9.03 12.02
N LYS A 30 26.66 -8.08 12.54
CA LYS A 30 27.09 -6.85 11.85
C LYS A 30 27.67 -7.11 10.45
N GLU A 31 28.69 -7.96 10.36
CA GLU A 31 29.36 -8.27 9.08
C GLU A 31 28.44 -8.99 8.09
N ARG A 32 27.56 -9.87 8.59
CA ARG A 32 26.56 -10.55 7.75
C ARG A 32 25.54 -9.56 7.19
N PHE A 33 25.17 -8.53 7.96
CA PHE A 33 24.23 -7.50 7.51
C PHE A 33 24.84 -6.63 6.41
N TYR A 34 26.10 -6.17 6.57
CA TYR A 34 26.79 -5.42 5.51
C TYR A 34 26.93 -6.24 4.23
N LYS A 35 27.30 -7.52 4.35
CA LYS A 35 27.37 -8.42 3.20
C LYS A 35 26.00 -8.59 2.53
N PHE A 36 24.92 -8.74 3.29
CA PHE A 36 23.56 -8.81 2.76
C PHE A 36 23.19 -7.55 1.96
N LEU A 37 23.48 -6.36 2.49
CA LEU A 37 23.21 -5.11 1.76
C LEU A 37 24.00 -5.04 0.45
N GLN A 38 25.29 -5.37 0.48
CA GLN A 38 26.17 -5.33 -0.68
C GLN A 38 25.76 -6.35 -1.76
N ASP A 39 25.50 -7.61 -1.36
CA ASP A 39 25.19 -8.70 -2.29
C ASP A 39 23.84 -8.47 -3.03
N ASN A 40 22.96 -7.62 -2.50
CA ASN A 40 21.61 -7.37 -3.05
C ASN A 40 21.39 -5.90 -3.50
N ASP A 41 22.45 -5.07 -3.50
CA ASP A 41 22.39 -3.65 -3.87
C ASP A 41 21.36 -2.84 -3.05
N TYR A 42 21.24 -3.13 -1.76
CA TYR A 42 20.39 -2.39 -0.83
C TYR A 42 21.18 -1.34 -0.04
N SER A 43 20.49 -0.27 0.36
CA SER A 43 21.06 0.76 1.22
C SER A 43 20.59 0.63 2.66
N GLY A 44 21.48 0.92 3.60
CA GLY A 44 21.20 0.77 5.02
C GLY A 44 22.36 1.26 5.88
N SER A 45 22.19 1.18 7.19
CA SER A 45 23.21 1.58 8.16
C SER A 45 23.19 0.69 9.39
N VAL A 46 24.28 0.71 10.15
CA VAL A 46 24.39 0.04 11.44
C VAL A 46 24.81 1.07 12.46
N LYS A 47 24.16 1.07 13.63
CA LYS A 47 24.53 1.85 14.80
C LYS A 47 24.80 0.89 15.95
N GLU A 48 25.97 1.00 16.57
CA GLU A 48 26.29 0.22 17.77
C GLU A 48 25.48 0.74 18.97
N LEU A 49 24.99 -0.19 19.77
CA LEU A 49 24.25 0.09 21.00
C LEU A 49 24.99 -0.50 22.19
N ASP A 50 24.58 -0.10 23.39
CA ASP A 50 25.08 -0.70 24.62
C ASP A 50 24.73 -2.20 24.71
N ASN A 51 25.48 -2.94 25.52
CA ASN A 51 25.26 -4.36 25.80
C ASN A 51 25.51 -5.34 24.62
N GLY A 52 26.34 -4.95 23.64
CA GLY A 52 26.75 -5.83 22.53
C GLY A 52 25.65 -6.04 21.48
N THR A 53 24.69 -5.13 21.40
CA THR A 53 23.64 -5.11 20.37
C THR A 53 23.93 -4.05 19.32
N ILE A 54 23.26 -4.16 18.18
CA ILE A 54 23.32 -3.19 17.10
C ILE A 54 21.90 -2.87 16.64
N GLU A 55 21.68 -1.62 16.25
CA GLU A 55 20.52 -1.21 15.47
C GLU A 55 20.90 -1.24 13.98
N VAL A 56 20.19 -2.06 13.22
CA VAL A 56 20.32 -2.11 11.76
C VAL A 56 19.18 -1.33 11.13
N THR A 57 19.48 -0.57 10.09
CA THR A 57 18.50 0.19 9.30
C THR A 57 18.59 -0.24 7.84
N VAL A 58 17.44 -0.38 7.19
CA VAL A 58 17.32 -0.54 5.75
C VAL A 58 16.47 0.60 5.20
N ASN A 59 16.88 1.17 4.07
CA ASN A 59 16.07 2.11 3.31
C ASN A 59 15.43 1.41 2.11
N GLY A 60 14.22 1.84 1.79
CA GLY A 60 13.41 1.39 0.68
C GLY A 60 12.91 2.58 -0.14
N LYS A 61 11.71 2.45 -0.70
CA LYS A 61 11.08 3.48 -1.52
C LYS A 61 9.59 3.55 -1.22
N SER A 62 9.13 4.73 -0.84
CA SER A 62 7.73 4.99 -0.54
C SER A 62 6.87 4.92 -1.80
N ALA A 63 5.64 4.46 -1.64
CA ALA A 63 4.60 4.44 -2.66
C ALA A 63 3.21 4.43 -1.99
N HIS A 64 2.18 4.81 -2.74
CA HIS A 64 0.82 4.72 -2.26
C HIS A 64 0.39 3.24 -2.12
N ALA A 65 -0.32 2.87 -1.05
CA ALA A 65 -0.75 1.49 -0.80
C ALA A 65 -1.69 0.89 -1.86
N MET A 66 -2.18 1.70 -2.81
CA MET A 66 -2.97 1.18 -3.93
C MET A 66 -2.08 0.59 -5.03
N GLU A 67 -0.82 1.03 -5.15
CA GLU A 67 0.18 0.55 -6.10
C GLU A 67 1.50 0.22 -5.35
N PRO A 68 1.48 -0.69 -4.37
CA PRO A 68 2.63 -0.97 -3.52
C PRO A 68 3.86 -1.48 -4.30
N GLU A 69 3.66 -2.04 -5.50
CA GLU A 69 4.71 -2.47 -6.43
C GLU A 69 5.58 -1.33 -6.99
N LYS A 70 5.11 -0.07 -6.93
CA LYS A 70 5.92 1.10 -7.32
C LYS A 70 6.98 1.47 -6.26
N GLY A 71 6.83 0.91 -5.05
CA GLY A 71 7.73 1.10 -3.92
C GLY A 71 8.66 -0.08 -3.69
N LEU A 72 9.51 0.05 -2.69
CA LEU A 72 10.34 -1.01 -2.14
C LEU A 72 10.12 -1.01 -0.63
N ASN A 73 9.38 -2.01 -0.14
CA ASN A 73 9.06 -2.09 1.29
C ASN A 73 10.32 -2.46 2.07
N ALA A 74 10.89 -1.49 2.79
CA ALA A 74 12.10 -1.67 3.59
C ALA A 74 11.93 -2.76 4.67
N GLY A 75 10.70 -2.96 5.15
CA GLY A 75 10.37 -4.02 6.09
C GLY A 75 10.56 -5.41 5.49
N PHE A 76 10.24 -5.60 4.22
CA PHE A 76 10.43 -6.87 3.52
C PHE A 76 11.91 -7.17 3.26
N VAL A 77 12.67 -6.15 2.85
CA VAL A 77 14.14 -6.27 2.70
C VAL A 77 14.78 -6.66 4.04
N LEU A 78 14.39 -6.00 5.14
CA LEU A 78 14.92 -6.35 6.45
C LEU A 78 14.48 -7.76 6.89
N VAL A 79 13.26 -8.19 6.57
CA VAL A 79 12.78 -9.56 6.83
C VAL A 79 13.59 -10.62 6.08
N GLU A 80 14.05 -10.37 4.85
CA GLU A 80 14.94 -11.27 4.08
C GLU A 80 16.31 -11.48 4.75
N PHE A 81 16.75 -10.53 5.56
CA PHE A 81 17.91 -10.72 6.42
C PHE A 81 17.54 -11.46 7.71
N LEU A 82 16.52 -10.95 8.42
CA LEU A 82 16.15 -11.45 9.74
C LEU A 82 15.76 -12.93 9.71
N HIS A 83 15.00 -13.41 8.71
CA HIS A 83 14.54 -14.80 8.68
C HIS A 83 15.68 -15.83 8.61
N LYS A 84 16.91 -15.42 8.24
CA LYS A 84 18.11 -16.27 8.19
C LYS A 84 18.85 -16.35 9.53
N ILE A 85 18.55 -15.45 10.47
CA ILE A 85 19.30 -15.31 11.73
C ILE A 85 18.44 -15.50 12.98
N THR A 86 17.11 -15.58 12.85
CA THR A 86 16.17 -15.72 13.97
C THR A 86 15.10 -16.77 13.71
N ASN A 87 14.55 -17.37 14.78
CA ASN A 87 13.33 -18.21 14.71
C ASN A 87 12.06 -17.43 15.10
N ASN A 88 12.14 -16.09 15.15
CA ASN A 88 11.00 -15.23 15.45
C ASN A 88 9.81 -15.53 14.51
N LYS A 89 8.67 -15.92 15.08
CA LYS A 89 7.49 -16.35 14.32
C LYS A 89 6.91 -15.25 13.43
N LEU A 90 6.93 -13.99 13.88
CA LEU A 90 6.44 -12.86 13.07
C LEU A 90 7.30 -12.67 11.82
N VAL A 91 8.63 -12.70 11.95
CA VAL A 91 9.56 -12.58 10.82
C VAL A 91 9.30 -13.69 9.80
N HIS A 92 9.16 -14.94 10.25
CA HIS A 92 8.87 -16.07 9.38
C HIS A 92 7.47 -16.01 8.75
N PHE A 93 6.46 -15.51 9.47
CA PHE A 93 5.12 -15.27 8.92
C PHE A 93 5.15 -14.24 7.77
N ILE A 94 5.80 -13.09 8.00
CA ILE A 94 5.94 -12.04 6.98
C ILE A 94 6.70 -12.59 5.78
N HIS A 95 7.84 -13.25 5.99
CA HIS A 95 8.65 -13.83 4.92
C HIS A 95 7.86 -14.85 4.07
N LYS A 96 7.16 -15.77 4.76
CA LYS A 96 6.45 -16.87 4.11
C LYS A 96 5.24 -16.41 3.30
N TYR A 97 4.47 -15.44 3.81
CA TYR A 97 3.16 -15.12 3.25
C TYR A 97 3.00 -13.72 2.68
N LEU A 98 3.85 -12.76 3.04
CA LEU A 98 3.58 -11.34 2.75
C LEU A 98 4.73 -10.65 1.99
N SER A 99 5.99 -11.03 2.23
CA SER A 99 7.13 -10.30 1.67
C SER A 99 7.11 -10.32 0.14
N PHE A 100 7.26 -9.16 -0.47
CA PHE A 100 7.30 -8.98 -1.94
C PHE A 100 6.11 -9.59 -2.70
N ASP A 101 4.97 -9.76 -2.03
CA ASP A 101 3.75 -10.29 -2.63
C ASP A 101 2.60 -9.30 -2.45
N THR A 102 2.57 -8.32 -3.35
CA THR A 102 1.59 -7.23 -3.31
C THR A 102 0.19 -7.67 -3.74
N ARG A 103 0.02 -8.92 -4.22
CA ARG A 103 -1.23 -9.45 -4.77
C ARG A 103 -1.72 -10.71 -4.05
N LEU A 104 -1.13 -11.05 -2.90
CA LEU A 104 -1.48 -12.23 -2.08
C LEU A 104 -1.41 -13.58 -2.83
N THR A 105 -0.53 -13.68 -3.81
CA THR A 105 -0.28 -14.92 -4.57
C THR A 105 0.21 -16.07 -3.67
N LYS A 106 1.04 -15.78 -2.65
CA LYS A 106 1.57 -16.74 -1.67
C LYS A 106 0.50 -17.41 -0.81
N THR A 107 -0.71 -16.84 -0.76
CA THR A 107 -1.85 -17.36 0.00
C THR A 107 -3.00 -17.83 -0.89
N ASN A 108 -2.85 -17.77 -2.22
CA ASN A 108 -3.92 -18.03 -3.19
C ASN A 108 -5.18 -17.16 -2.95
N LEU A 109 -4.94 -15.90 -2.57
CA LEU A 109 -5.97 -14.88 -2.35
C LEU A 109 -5.81 -13.71 -3.34
N ASN A 110 -5.16 -13.95 -4.47
CA ASN A 110 -5.15 -13.00 -5.57
C ASN A 110 -6.54 -12.97 -6.24
N TYR A 111 -7.08 -11.77 -6.40
CA TYR A 111 -8.32 -11.49 -7.11
C TYR A 111 -8.04 -10.46 -8.19
N THR A 112 -8.66 -10.63 -9.35
CA THR A 112 -8.64 -9.66 -10.45
C THR A 112 -10.06 -9.49 -10.97
N HIS A 113 -10.42 -8.25 -11.28
CA HIS A 113 -11.69 -7.89 -11.88
C HIS A 113 -11.42 -7.12 -13.17
N GLU A 114 -12.21 -7.39 -14.21
CA GLU A 114 -12.03 -6.78 -15.54
C GLU A 114 -11.96 -5.26 -15.53
N VAL A 115 -12.87 -4.60 -14.80
CA VAL A 115 -12.88 -3.14 -14.65
C VAL A 115 -12.01 -2.64 -13.50
N MET A 116 -12.12 -3.25 -12.31
CA MET A 116 -11.48 -2.75 -11.08
C MET A 116 -10.00 -3.11 -10.93
N GLY A 117 -9.48 -3.99 -11.78
CA GLY A 117 -8.12 -4.48 -11.69
C GLY A 117 -7.92 -5.43 -10.51
N ASP A 118 -6.69 -5.45 -10.01
CA ASP A 118 -6.25 -6.43 -9.01
C ASP A 118 -6.55 -6.02 -7.57
N LEU A 119 -6.73 -7.03 -6.71
CA LEU A 119 -6.55 -6.86 -5.28
C LEU A 119 -5.10 -6.51 -4.97
N THR A 120 -4.88 -5.48 -4.17
CA THR A 120 -3.54 -5.11 -3.67
C THR A 120 -3.46 -5.21 -2.15
N CYS A 121 -2.29 -5.62 -1.65
CA CYS A 121 -1.98 -5.73 -0.23
C CYS A 121 -0.70 -4.97 0.09
N ASN A 122 -0.81 -3.95 0.94
CA ASN A 122 0.33 -3.27 1.53
C ASN A 122 0.51 -3.67 3.00
N VAL A 123 1.69 -4.15 3.37
CA VAL A 123 2.08 -4.31 4.78
C VAL A 123 2.70 -2.99 5.23
N GLY A 124 1.85 -2.09 5.74
CA GLY A 124 2.21 -0.69 5.97
C GLY A 124 2.79 -0.38 7.35
N VAL A 125 2.53 -1.22 8.36
CA VAL A 125 3.04 -1.00 9.72
C VAL A 125 3.41 -2.32 10.38
N CYS A 126 4.60 -2.39 10.95
CA CYS A 126 5.00 -3.46 11.87
C CYS A 126 5.66 -2.87 13.11
N ARG A 127 5.29 -3.36 14.28
CA ARG A 127 5.97 -3.13 15.56
C ARG A 127 6.10 -4.48 16.26
N TYR A 128 7.33 -4.82 16.63
CA TYR A 128 7.67 -5.96 17.45
C TYR A 128 8.63 -5.50 18.54
N GLU A 129 8.22 -5.64 19.79
CA GLU A 129 9.00 -5.27 20.98
C GLU A 129 8.43 -6.01 22.19
N ASN A 130 9.28 -6.55 23.06
CA ASN A 130 8.84 -7.26 24.28
C ASN A 130 7.80 -8.37 24.03
N GLU A 131 7.97 -9.12 22.93
CA GLU A 131 7.03 -10.17 22.47
C GLU A 131 5.64 -9.67 22.02
N GLU A 132 5.38 -8.36 22.12
CA GLU A 132 4.17 -7.75 21.56
C GLU A 132 4.34 -7.54 20.06
N VAL A 133 3.30 -7.91 19.31
CA VAL A 133 3.27 -7.84 17.85
C VAL A 133 2.10 -6.96 17.42
N LYS A 134 2.39 -6.00 16.56
CA LYS A 134 1.39 -5.26 15.80
C LYS A 134 1.79 -5.23 14.33
N LEU A 135 1.02 -5.89 13.49
CA LEU A 135 1.17 -5.90 12.03
C LEU A 135 -0.12 -5.40 11.39
N LEU A 136 -0.05 -4.31 10.63
CA LEU A 136 -1.21 -3.71 9.96
C LEU A 136 -1.07 -3.83 8.44
N LEU A 137 -2.09 -4.42 7.83
CA LEU A 137 -2.19 -4.62 6.39
C LEU A 137 -3.28 -3.70 5.84
N ASN A 138 -3.06 -3.15 4.65
CA ASN A 138 -4.04 -2.37 3.90
C ASN A 138 -4.38 -3.12 2.61
N PHE A 139 -5.62 -3.57 2.51
CA PHE A 139 -6.14 -4.24 1.32
C PHE A 139 -6.93 -3.24 0.48
N ARG A 140 -6.73 -3.26 -0.83
CA ARG A 140 -7.63 -2.68 -1.84
C ARG A 140 -8.14 -3.84 -2.65
N TYR A 141 -9.45 -4.06 -2.68
CA TYR A 141 -10.00 -5.26 -3.27
C TYR A 141 -11.15 -4.93 -4.24
N PRO A 142 -11.27 -5.65 -5.36
CA PRO A 142 -12.35 -5.46 -6.33
C PRO A 142 -13.67 -6.13 -5.88
N LEU A 143 -14.77 -5.78 -6.54
CA LEU A 143 -16.13 -6.25 -6.22
C LEU A 143 -16.29 -7.79 -6.13
N ASN A 144 -15.53 -8.54 -6.92
CA ASN A 144 -15.60 -10.01 -6.94
C ASN A 144 -14.78 -10.69 -5.83
N THR A 145 -14.24 -9.93 -4.88
CA THR A 145 -13.44 -10.49 -3.77
C THR A 145 -14.33 -11.18 -2.75
N ASP A 146 -13.99 -12.43 -2.44
CA ASP A 146 -14.60 -13.17 -1.33
C ASP A 146 -13.88 -12.81 -0.01
N VAL A 147 -14.40 -11.78 0.66
CA VAL A 147 -13.84 -11.24 1.91
C VAL A 147 -13.93 -12.25 3.07
N GLU A 148 -14.93 -13.12 3.06
CA GLU A 148 -15.09 -14.16 4.09
C GLU A 148 -14.00 -15.23 3.94
N LYS A 149 -13.78 -15.71 2.72
CA LYS A 149 -12.66 -16.63 2.41
C LYS A 149 -11.33 -15.98 2.74
N MET A 150 -11.11 -14.72 2.36
CA MET A 150 -9.88 -13.99 2.65
C MET A 150 -9.63 -13.92 4.16
N THR A 151 -10.65 -13.54 4.94
CA THR A 151 -10.57 -13.47 6.41
C THR A 151 -10.24 -14.82 7.01
N ARG A 152 -10.93 -15.89 6.60
CA ARG A 152 -10.68 -17.25 7.08
C ARG A 152 -9.25 -17.71 6.79
N VAL A 153 -8.80 -17.60 5.54
CA VAL A 153 -7.46 -18.07 5.13
C VAL A 153 -6.37 -17.28 5.84
N LEU A 154 -6.50 -15.95 5.94
CA LEU A 154 -5.51 -15.13 6.67
C LEU A 154 -5.49 -15.46 8.16
N SER A 155 -6.64 -15.73 8.78
CA SER A 155 -6.71 -16.21 10.16
C SER A 155 -6.02 -17.55 10.35
N GLU A 156 -6.23 -18.52 9.46
CA GLU A 156 -5.55 -19.82 9.49
C GLU A 156 -4.02 -19.64 9.36
N LYS A 157 -3.56 -18.82 8.41
CA LYS A 157 -2.13 -18.56 8.20
C LYS A 157 -1.48 -17.82 9.36
N ALA A 158 -2.19 -16.90 9.99
CA ALA A 158 -1.71 -16.23 11.20
C ALA A 158 -1.60 -17.22 12.37
N GLN A 159 -2.59 -18.11 12.53
CA GLN A 159 -2.63 -19.08 13.62
C GLN A 159 -1.49 -20.11 13.55
N GLU A 160 -1.04 -20.50 12.35
CA GLU A 160 0.17 -21.34 12.15
C GLU A 160 1.40 -20.76 12.87
N PHE A 161 1.45 -19.43 13.06
CA PHE A 161 2.54 -18.71 13.70
C PHE A 161 2.18 -18.16 15.10
N GLY A 162 1.04 -18.56 15.66
CA GLY A 162 0.57 -18.06 16.96
C GLY A 162 0.11 -16.60 16.94
N LEU A 163 -0.22 -16.06 15.76
CA LEU A 163 -0.75 -14.71 15.58
C LEU A 163 -2.27 -14.76 15.47
N THR A 164 -2.93 -13.65 15.80
CA THR A 164 -4.38 -13.47 15.60
C THR A 164 -4.63 -12.45 14.51
N TYR A 165 -5.41 -12.81 13.51
CA TYR A 165 -5.89 -11.88 12.48
C TYR A 165 -7.24 -11.28 12.89
N LYS A 166 -7.41 -9.98 12.70
CA LYS A 166 -8.66 -9.25 12.95
C LYS A 166 -8.85 -8.17 11.91
N VAL A 167 -10.08 -8.06 11.39
CA VAL A 167 -10.51 -6.92 10.57
C VAL A 167 -10.75 -5.71 11.48
N ILE A 168 -10.00 -4.63 11.26
CA ILE A 168 -10.13 -3.38 12.02
C ILE A 168 -11.25 -2.52 11.43
N SER A 169 -11.31 -2.43 10.11
CA SER A 169 -12.28 -1.66 9.35
C SER A 169 -12.40 -2.23 7.96
N ASP A 170 -13.60 -2.19 7.40
CA ASP A 170 -13.86 -2.55 6.01
C ASP A 170 -14.76 -1.49 5.35
N SER A 171 -14.43 -1.14 4.12
CA SER A 171 -15.21 -0.24 3.27
C SER A 171 -15.39 -0.95 1.95
N LYS A 172 -16.62 -1.38 1.67
CA LYS A 172 -16.96 -2.12 0.45
C LYS A 172 -16.55 -1.33 -0.81
N PRO A 173 -16.23 -2.03 -1.91
CA PRO A 173 -15.91 -1.38 -3.18
C PRO A 173 -17.10 -0.56 -3.67
N HIS A 174 -16.80 0.58 -4.27
CA HIS A 174 -17.79 1.50 -4.82
C HIS A 174 -17.69 1.51 -6.35
N TYR A 175 -18.83 1.39 -7.01
CA TYR A 175 -18.92 1.34 -8.46
C TYR A 175 -20.15 2.10 -8.94
N VAL A 176 -19.95 2.92 -9.97
CA VAL A 176 -21.02 3.57 -10.71
C VAL A 176 -20.82 3.22 -12.17
N ASP A 177 -21.90 2.83 -12.84
CA ASP A 177 -21.90 2.48 -14.25
C ASP A 177 -21.37 3.66 -15.08
N PRO A 178 -20.33 3.47 -15.92
CA PRO A 178 -19.81 4.53 -16.79
C PRO A 178 -20.87 5.06 -17.78
N GLU A 179 -21.90 4.28 -18.09
CA GLU A 179 -23.02 4.69 -18.95
C GLU A 179 -24.14 5.42 -18.20
N SER A 180 -24.04 5.58 -16.89
CA SER A 180 -25.01 6.34 -16.10
C SER A 180 -25.07 7.81 -16.54
N GLU A 181 -26.25 8.41 -16.39
CA GLU A 181 -26.48 9.83 -16.73
C GLU A 181 -25.49 10.76 -16.02
N LEU A 182 -25.18 10.48 -14.75
CA LEU A 182 -24.19 11.22 -13.97
C LEU A 182 -22.82 11.17 -14.63
N VAL A 183 -22.28 9.97 -14.88
CA VAL A 183 -20.93 9.82 -15.41
C VAL A 183 -20.82 10.39 -16.82
N ARG A 184 -21.81 10.12 -17.68
CA ARG A 184 -21.84 10.69 -19.03
C ARG A 184 -21.88 12.21 -19.02
N THR A 185 -22.66 12.83 -18.13
CA THR A 185 -22.74 14.30 -18.03
C THR A 185 -21.40 14.90 -17.61
N LEU A 186 -20.74 14.33 -16.61
CA LEU A 186 -19.42 14.76 -16.17
C LEU A 186 -18.36 14.57 -17.27
N HIS A 187 -18.37 13.42 -17.93
CA HIS A 187 -17.41 13.11 -19.00
C HIS A 187 -17.57 14.05 -20.21
N GLN A 188 -18.79 14.43 -20.58
CA GLN A 188 -19.02 15.41 -21.64
C GLN A 188 -18.48 16.80 -21.27
N ALA A 189 -18.59 17.23 -20.01
CA ALA A 189 -17.98 18.48 -19.55
C ALA A 189 -16.45 18.43 -19.66
N TYR A 190 -15.83 17.30 -19.32
CA TYR A 190 -14.39 17.08 -19.52
C TYR A 190 -14.01 17.20 -21.01
N ILE A 191 -14.65 16.41 -21.90
CA ILE A 191 -14.37 16.39 -23.35
C ILE A 191 -14.48 17.80 -23.95
N LYS A 192 -15.50 18.58 -23.56
CA LYS A 192 -15.72 19.94 -24.08
C LYS A 192 -14.52 20.86 -23.90
N TYR A 193 -13.80 20.74 -22.78
CA TYR A 193 -12.69 21.63 -22.45
C TYR A 193 -11.32 21.03 -22.76
N THR A 194 -11.19 19.70 -22.80
CA THR A 194 -9.91 19.03 -23.09
C THR A 194 -9.77 18.59 -24.54
N ASN A 195 -10.90 18.39 -25.24
CA ASN A 195 -10.99 17.65 -26.50
C ASN A 195 -10.44 16.21 -26.42
N ASP A 196 -10.25 15.67 -25.22
CA ASP A 196 -9.75 14.30 -25.01
C ASP A 196 -10.92 13.31 -25.02
N THR A 197 -11.01 12.55 -26.10
CA THR A 197 -11.99 11.46 -26.29
C THR A 197 -11.37 10.07 -26.18
N GLU A 198 -10.06 9.99 -25.97
CA GLU A 198 -9.30 8.75 -26.03
C GLU A 198 -9.02 8.19 -24.62
N THR A 199 -8.91 9.07 -23.62
CA THR A 199 -8.73 8.63 -22.23
C THR A 199 -9.98 7.91 -21.72
N PRO A 200 -9.86 6.65 -21.28
CA PRO A 200 -11.01 5.90 -20.78
C PRO A 200 -11.43 6.37 -19.38
N ILE A 201 -12.74 6.28 -19.11
CA ILE A 201 -13.24 6.29 -17.74
C ILE A 201 -12.64 5.09 -17.00
N MET A 202 -12.14 5.31 -15.79
CA MET A 202 -11.41 4.30 -15.04
C MET A 202 -11.88 4.19 -13.59
N THR A 203 -11.56 3.07 -12.97
CA THR A 203 -11.65 2.89 -11.52
C THR A 203 -10.27 2.95 -10.90
N ILE A 204 -10.17 3.39 -9.64
CA ILE A 204 -8.92 3.46 -8.89
C ILE A 204 -9.05 2.73 -7.54
N GLY A 205 -7.94 2.21 -7.02
CA GLY A 205 -7.88 1.68 -5.64
C GLY A 205 -7.81 2.77 -4.57
N GLY A 206 -7.60 4.01 -5.00
CA GLY A 206 -7.62 5.22 -4.18
C GLY A 206 -9.01 5.48 -3.59
N GLY A 207 -9.02 5.99 -2.36
CA GLY A 207 -10.26 6.21 -1.65
C GLY A 207 -10.74 7.65 -1.73
N THR A 208 -12.00 7.89 -2.09
CA THR A 208 -12.59 9.25 -2.13
C THR A 208 -13.90 9.33 -1.32
N TYR A 209 -14.44 10.54 -1.15
CA TYR A 209 -15.74 10.74 -0.51
C TYR A 209 -16.92 10.17 -1.32
N ALA A 210 -16.73 9.94 -2.62
CA ALA A 210 -17.78 9.43 -3.52
C ALA A 210 -18.42 8.13 -3.00
N ARG A 211 -17.64 7.26 -2.36
CA ARG A 211 -18.13 6.00 -1.79
C ARG A 211 -19.17 6.15 -0.67
N SER A 212 -19.33 7.36 -0.12
CA SER A 212 -20.32 7.64 0.92
C SER A 212 -21.73 7.75 0.34
N PHE A 213 -21.86 7.83 -0.99
CA PHE A 213 -23.11 7.96 -1.70
C PHE A 213 -23.28 6.80 -2.68
N LYS A 214 -24.54 6.40 -2.92
CA LYS A 214 -24.85 5.33 -3.87
C LYS A 214 -24.49 5.70 -5.32
N ASN A 215 -24.63 6.97 -5.68
CA ASN A 215 -24.45 7.46 -7.05
C ASN A 215 -23.58 8.71 -7.05
N ALA A 216 -22.29 8.54 -6.76
CA ALA A 216 -21.28 9.59 -6.84
C ALA A 216 -19.97 9.03 -7.39
N VAL A 217 -19.16 9.86 -8.04
CA VAL A 217 -17.85 9.47 -8.58
C VAL A 217 -16.78 10.47 -8.18
N ALA A 218 -15.52 10.06 -8.23
CA ALA A 218 -14.40 10.98 -8.22
C ALA A 218 -14.28 11.61 -9.62
N PHE A 219 -14.05 12.92 -9.69
CA PHE A 219 -13.94 13.64 -10.96
C PHE A 219 -12.88 14.73 -10.82
N GLY A 220 -11.75 14.56 -11.51
CA GLY A 220 -10.58 15.45 -11.42
C GLY A 220 -9.84 15.42 -10.08
N PRO A 221 -8.93 16.38 -9.82
CA PRO A 221 -8.43 17.39 -10.76
C PRO A 221 -7.22 16.93 -11.58
N GLU A 222 -6.67 15.73 -11.34
CA GLU A 222 -5.52 15.23 -12.10
C GLU A 222 -5.91 14.93 -13.55
N PHE A 223 -5.06 15.35 -14.48
CA PHE A 223 -5.23 15.12 -15.91
C PHE A 223 -4.38 13.93 -16.37
N PRO A 224 -4.81 13.20 -17.42
CA PRO A 224 -4.01 12.14 -18.02
C PRO A 224 -2.63 12.62 -18.45
N ASN A 225 -1.65 11.73 -18.40
CA ASN A 225 -0.24 11.98 -18.79
C ASN A 225 0.48 13.07 -17.98
N LYS A 226 -0.05 13.45 -16.81
CA LYS A 226 0.64 14.32 -15.85
C LYS A 226 1.20 13.52 -14.69
N GLU A 227 2.23 14.06 -14.07
CA GLU A 227 2.84 13.45 -12.89
C GLU A 227 1.87 13.53 -11.71
N ALA A 228 1.57 12.37 -11.12
CA ALA A 228 0.75 12.27 -9.91
C ALA A 228 1.64 12.43 -8.67
N LEU A 229 1.58 13.60 -8.04
CA LEU A 229 2.44 13.97 -6.91
C LEU A 229 1.74 13.91 -5.55
N ILE A 230 0.47 13.47 -5.52
CA ILE A 230 -0.30 13.37 -4.28
C ILE A 230 0.45 12.50 -3.27
N HIS A 231 0.67 13.04 -2.07
CA HIS A 231 1.41 12.41 -0.97
C HIS A 231 2.92 12.20 -1.23
N GLN A 232 3.50 12.89 -2.20
CA GLN A 232 4.95 12.92 -2.43
C GLN A 232 5.59 14.21 -1.88
N PRO A 233 6.89 14.21 -1.54
CA PRO A 233 7.61 15.44 -1.21
C PRO A 233 7.53 16.46 -2.36
N ASN A 234 7.39 17.74 -2.01
CA ASN A 234 7.24 18.85 -2.98
C ASN A 234 5.99 18.74 -3.87
N GLU A 235 4.89 18.20 -3.35
CA GLU A 235 3.57 18.23 -4.01
C GLU A 235 3.19 19.66 -4.44
N TYR A 236 2.79 19.82 -5.71
CA TYR A 236 2.34 21.08 -6.29
C TYR A 236 1.19 20.85 -7.28
N ALA A 237 0.53 21.93 -7.67
CA ALA A 237 -0.45 21.94 -8.75
C ALA A 237 -0.08 22.99 -9.81
N ILE A 238 -0.33 22.67 -11.08
CA ILE A 238 -0.11 23.56 -12.21
C ILE A 238 -1.30 24.53 -12.29
N LEU A 239 -1.05 25.84 -12.33
CA LEU A 239 -2.12 26.85 -12.30
C LEU A 239 -3.07 26.73 -13.48
N GLU A 240 -2.53 26.46 -14.67
CA GLU A 240 -3.30 26.27 -15.89
C GLU A 240 -4.28 25.09 -15.75
N ASP A 241 -3.85 24.01 -15.09
CA ASP A 241 -4.71 22.84 -14.84
C ASP A 241 -5.80 23.16 -13.83
N LEU A 242 -5.50 23.96 -12.82
CA LEU A 242 -6.50 24.40 -11.85
C LEU A 242 -7.56 25.27 -12.52
N PHE A 243 -7.18 26.17 -13.42
CA PHE A 243 -8.13 26.98 -14.19
C PHE A 243 -8.97 26.14 -15.15
N LEU A 244 -8.34 25.17 -15.84
CA LEU A 244 -9.04 24.25 -16.73
C LEU A 244 -10.04 23.37 -15.96
N ALA A 245 -9.62 22.78 -14.84
CA ALA A 245 -10.48 22.00 -13.96
C ALA A 245 -11.65 22.84 -13.43
N THR A 246 -11.42 24.11 -13.09
CA THR A 246 -12.48 25.03 -12.65
C THR A 246 -13.54 25.22 -13.73
N ALA A 247 -13.13 25.40 -14.99
CA ALA A 247 -14.07 25.53 -16.11
C ALA A 247 -14.87 24.25 -16.34
N ILE A 248 -14.21 23.08 -16.26
CA ILE A 248 -14.85 21.76 -16.35
C ILE A 248 -15.87 21.57 -15.22
N TYR A 249 -15.53 21.92 -13.98
CA TYR A 249 -16.46 21.82 -12.85
C TYR A 249 -17.66 22.75 -13.00
N ALA A 250 -17.46 23.98 -13.46
CA ALA A 250 -18.55 24.93 -13.69
C ALA A 250 -19.57 24.39 -14.73
N GLU A 251 -19.07 23.86 -15.84
CA GLU A 251 -19.90 23.23 -16.88
C GLU A 251 -20.62 21.98 -16.36
N ALA A 252 -19.92 21.12 -15.64
CA ALA A 252 -20.48 19.90 -15.05
C ALA A 252 -21.62 20.22 -14.08
N ILE A 253 -21.40 21.17 -13.16
CA ILE A 253 -22.42 21.59 -12.18
C ILE A 253 -23.63 22.17 -12.92
N TYR A 254 -23.41 23.09 -13.88
CA TYR A 254 -24.48 23.68 -14.67
C TYR A 254 -25.33 22.60 -15.38
N ASN A 255 -24.68 21.62 -16.01
CA ASN A 255 -25.37 20.55 -16.74
C ASN A 255 -26.11 19.57 -15.84
N LEU A 256 -25.69 19.41 -14.58
CA LEU A 256 -26.35 18.54 -13.59
C LEU A 256 -27.52 19.20 -12.86
N THR A 257 -27.61 20.54 -12.86
CA THR A 257 -28.63 21.30 -12.10
C THR A 257 -29.71 21.95 -12.97
N ARG A 258 -29.68 21.74 -14.27
CA ARG A 258 -30.65 22.30 -15.23
C ARG A 258 -31.89 21.43 -15.41
#